data_AF-A0A7X6L555-F1
#
_entry.id   AF-A0A7X6L555-F1
#
_cell.length_a   1.000
_cell.length_b   1.000
_cell.length_c   1.000
_cell.angle_alpha   90.00
_cell.angle_beta   90.00
_cell.angle_gamma   90.00
#
_symmetry.space_group_name_H-M   'P 1'
#
loop_
_entity.id
_entity.type
_entity.pdbx_description
1 polymer ?
#
loop_
_entity_poly.entity_id
_entity_poly.type
_entity_poly.pdbx_seq_one_letter_code
_entity_poly.pdbx_strand_id
1 'polypeptide(L)'
;MMSTTVRIRRRDDLWIIAPDDAPTVVDDRAGVDVLVLEVAGGHLTWSLLSGQVTPAAVLDDLDLAQEWIWAVYGPEVSLALAETGGEEEYPAEPALPDLAARAWRLGYARWAARWWPASILDGIAPLDEGLLADEITALSEECDLIVDGADTVTEQRTATPALGRAEDYALAAGPAATVAPGALVLARGTAGWDWQRCPPGLLDASERAVSWAVVREAGSTIVRVSVVAAPLSPADVPAHLHPRAGIRTATDAADVPLLREGDLWRAETAAPAGAEAGVTVHVYVPAVGVDEQEPDPATRRARIRDLVTARLHRADDASGNPVDSLLLAEIAAAAPDSDF
;
A
#
# COMPACT_ATOMS: atom_id res chain seq x y z
N MET A 1 10.22 20.67 -19.90
CA MET A 1 10.72 19.58 -19.03
C MET A 1 11.46 20.24 -17.89
N MET A 2 11.06 19.96 -16.64
CA MET A 2 11.87 20.33 -15.48
C MET A 2 13.07 19.37 -15.49
N SER A 3 14.27 19.87 -15.78
CA SER A 3 15.49 19.09 -15.65
C SER A 3 15.64 18.71 -14.18
N THR A 4 15.62 17.41 -13.88
CA THR A 4 15.73 16.91 -12.51
C THR A 4 17.19 16.63 -12.24
N THR A 5 17.75 17.13 -11.16
CA THR A 5 19.15 16.83 -10.80
C THR A 5 19.20 15.55 -9.98
N VAL A 6 20.18 14.69 -10.26
CA VAL A 6 20.48 13.50 -9.46
C VAL A 6 21.89 13.58 -8.91
N ARG A 7 22.09 13.01 -7.73
CA ARG A 7 23.41 12.86 -7.12
C ARG A 7 23.85 11.41 -7.23
N ILE A 8 25.08 11.20 -7.70
CA ILE A 8 25.72 9.89 -7.73
C ILE A 8 26.52 9.74 -6.43
N ARG A 9 26.39 8.60 -5.75
CA ARG A 9 27.14 8.27 -4.54
C ARG A 9 27.52 6.80 -4.54
N ARG A 10 28.53 6.43 -3.75
CA ARG A 10 28.90 5.03 -3.52
C ARG A 10 28.82 4.68 -2.05
N ARG A 11 28.20 3.55 -1.71
CA ARG A 11 28.05 3.04 -0.35
C ARG A 11 28.17 1.52 -0.36
N ASP A 12 29.13 0.96 0.41
CA ASP A 12 29.27 -0.50 0.61
C ASP A 12 29.19 -1.31 -0.70
N ASP A 13 29.95 -0.86 -1.72
CA ASP A 13 29.99 -1.39 -3.09
C ASP A 13 28.74 -1.18 -3.97
N LEU A 14 27.70 -0.54 -3.45
CA LEU A 14 26.53 -0.12 -4.23
C LEU A 14 26.73 1.28 -4.82
N TRP A 15 26.25 1.47 -6.04
CA TRP A 15 26.07 2.79 -6.64
C TRP A 15 24.66 3.29 -6.37
N ILE A 16 24.55 4.55 -5.94
CA ILE A 16 23.27 5.18 -5.67
C ILE A 16 23.15 6.41 -6.57
N ILE A 17 22.10 6.45 -7.40
CA ILE A 17 21.73 7.59 -8.21
C ILE A 17 20.40 8.09 -7.66
N ALA A 18 20.33 9.24 -7.03
CA ALA A 18 19.07 9.68 -6.41
C ALA A 18 18.85 11.19 -6.60
N PRO A 19 17.63 11.61 -6.95
CA PRO A 19 17.17 12.97 -6.65
C PRO A 19 17.27 13.23 -5.14
N ASP A 20 17.32 14.51 -4.76
CA ASP A 20 17.30 14.86 -3.33
C ASP A 20 16.02 14.35 -2.65
N ASP A 21 16.18 13.78 -1.45
CA ASP A 21 15.13 13.19 -0.62
C ASP A 21 14.32 12.03 -1.24
N ALA A 22 14.78 11.46 -2.35
CA ALA A 22 14.17 10.27 -2.93
C ALA A 22 14.42 9.03 -2.04
N PRO A 23 13.40 8.17 -1.82
CA PRO A 23 13.58 6.94 -1.07
C PRO A 23 14.48 5.98 -1.83
N THR A 24 15.27 5.17 -1.12
CA THR A 24 16.14 4.14 -1.69
C THR A 24 15.95 2.80 -1.00
N VAL A 25 16.30 1.70 -1.65
CA VAL A 25 16.23 0.35 -1.03
C VAL A 25 17.25 0.14 0.08
N VAL A 26 18.22 1.04 0.25
CA VAL A 26 19.21 1.02 1.34
C VAL A 26 18.83 1.92 2.51
N ASP A 27 17.66 2.56 2.44
CA ASP A 27 17.07 3.26 3.57
C ASP A 27 16.70 2.24 4.65
N ASP A 28 16.87 2.60 5.91
CA ASP A 28 16.54 1.72 7.03
C ASP A 28 15.04 1.37 7.09
N ARG A 29 14.20 2.08 6.33
CA ARG A 29 12.74 1.93 6.33
C ARG A 29 12.14 2.14 4.93
N ALA A 30 11.40 1.15 4.46
CA ALA A 30 10.54 1.30 3.30
C ALA A 30 9.15 1.80 3.74
N GLY A 31 8.77 3.01 3.32
CA GLY A 31 7.42 3.52 3.53
C GLY A 31 6.40 2.80 2.65
N VAL A 32 5.13 2.73 3.10
CA VAL A 32 4.03 2.21 2.28
C VAL A 32 3.75 3.04 1.02
N ASP A 33 4.33 4.24 0.92
CA ASP A 33 4.26 5.12 -0.25
C ASP A 33 5.44 4.95 -1.22
N VAL A 34 6.32 3.97 -1.02
CA VAL A 34 7.47 3.74 -1.90
C VAL A 34 7.13 2.70 -2.97
N LEU A 35 7.34 3.06 -4.22
CA LEU A 35 7.28 2.16 -5.37
C LEU A 35 8.67 1.56 -5.57
N VAL A 36 8.74 0.26 -5.84
CA VAL A 36 10.00 -0.44 -6.10
C VAL A 36 9.87 -1.27 -7.37
N LEU A 37 10.89 -1.22 -8.22
CA LEU A 37 11.01 -2.04 -9.42
C LEU A 37 12.40 -2.67 -9.46
N GLU A 38 12.46 -3.99 -9.60
CA GLU A 38 13.71 -4.72 -9.86
C GLU A 38 14.10 -4.52 -11.33
N VAL A 39 15.38 -4.24 -11.56
CA VAL A 39 15.93 -3.96 -12.89
C VAL A 39 17.26 -4.69 -13.06
N ALA A 40 17.69 -4.85 -14.29
CA ALA A 40 18.96 -5.49 -14.61
C ALA A 40 20.11 -4.73 -13.90
N GLY A 41 20.72 -5.37 -12.89
CA GLY A 41 21.83 -4.82 -12.10
C GLY A 41 21.42 -3.85 -10.98
N GLY A 42 20.16 -3.85 -10.55
CA GLY A 42 19.75 -3.09 -9.37
C GLY A 42 18.25 -2.93 -9.16
N HIS A 43 17.89 -1.84 -8.48
CA HIS A 43 16.51 -1.50 -8.15
C HIS A 43 16.24 -0.02 -8.44
N LEU A 44 15.04 0.28 -8.92
CA LEU A 44 14.51 1.63 -9.04
C LEU A 44 13.45 1.89 -7.96
N THR A 45 13.46 3.09 -7.40
CA THR A 45 12.53 3.52 -6.36
C THR A 45 11.95 4.91 -6.63
N TRP A 46 10.68 5.09 -6.28
CA TRP A 46 9.97 6.37 -6.34
C TRP A 46 9.17 6.58 -5.06
N SER A 47 8.95 7.83 -4.67
CA SER A 47 7.89 8.16 -3.71
C SER A 47 6.60 8.50 -4.44
N LEU A 48 5.52 7.79 -4.08
CA LEU A 48 4.17 8.01 -4.59
C LEU A 48 3.67 9.43 -4.29
N LEU A 49 4.05 9.95 -3.12
CA LEU A 49 3.53 11.20 -2.58
C LEU A 49 4.37 12.44 -2.96
N SER A 50 5.57 12.25 -3.53
CA SER A 50 6.45 13.36 -3.91
C SER A 50 6.25 13.84 -5.36
N GLY A 51 5.52 13.09 -6.18
CA GLY A 51 5.37 13.40 -7.62
C GLY A 51 6.68 13.27 -8.40
N GLN A 52 7.65 12.55 -7.86
CA GLN A 52 8.95 12.30 -8.46
C GLN A 52 8.80 11.42 -9.72
N VAL A 53 9.26 11.94 -10.86
CA VAL A 53 9.25 11.21 -12.14
C VAL A 53 10.55 10.42 -12.33
N THR A 54 11.69 11.04 -12.03
CA THR A 54 13.02 10.40 -12.12
C THR A 54 13.23 9.48 -10.92
N PRO A 55 13.42 8.16 -11.07
CA PRO A 55 13.64 7.26 -9.94
C PRO A 55 14.93 7.56 -9.19
N ALA A 56 15.03 7.11 -7.94
CA ALA A 56 16.32 6.75 -7.38
C ALA A 56 16.70 5.32 -7.83
N ALA A 57 17.98 5.08 -8.08
CA ALA A 57 18.52 3.77 -8.41
C ALA A 57 19.54 3.35 -7.36
N VAL A 58 19.49 2.09 -6.97
CA VAL A 58 20.56 1.41 -6.22
C VAL A 58 21.04 0.25 -7.08
N LEU A 59 22.31 0.27 -7.45
CA LEU A 59 22.91 -0.66 -8.40
C LEU A 59 23.97 -1.51 -7.69
N ASP A 60 23.88 -2.81 -7.87
CA ASP A 60 24.85 -3.80 -7.38
C ASP A 60 25.73 -4.38 -8.50
N ASP A 61 25.21 -4.41 -9.73
CA ASP A 61 25.95 -4.75 -10.95
C ASP A 61 25.91 -3.56 -11.93
N LEU A 62 26.94 -2.73 -11.87
CA LEU A 62 27.05 -1.56 -12.74
C LEU A 62 27.23 -1.96 -14.21
N ASP A 63 27.92 -3.07 -14.50
CA ASP A 63 28.19 -3.48 -15.88
C ASP A 63 26.88 -3.82 -16.59
N LEU A 64 25.98 -4.54 -15.90
CA LEU A 64 24.65 -4.83 -16.39
C LEU A 64 23.77 -3.56 -16.45
N ALA A 65 23.82 -2.71 -15.42
CA ALA A 65 23.01 -1.50 -15.40
C ALA A 65 23.39 -0.47 -16.48
N GLN A 66 24.64 -0.46 -16.95
CA GLN A 66 25.08 0.41 -18.05
C GLN A 66 24.35 0.15 -19.37
N GLU A 67 23.68 -0.99 -19.53
CA GLU A 67 22.85 -1.28 -20.72
C GLU A 67 21.63 -0.35 -20.83
N TRP A 68 21.12 0.17 -19.71
CA TRP A 68 19.87 0.94 -19.67
C TRP A 68 19.93 2.29 -18.95
N ILE A 69 20.93 2.58 -18.11
CA ILE A 69 21.00 3.85 -17.35
C ILE A 69 20.86 5.09 -18.25
N TRP A 70 21.49 5.08 -19.41
CA TRP A 70 21.41 6.17 -20.38
C TRP A 70 19.97 6.46 -20.83
N ALA A 71 19.10 5.44 -20.85
CA ALA A 71 17.71 5.57 -21.26
C ALA A 71 16.87 6.29 -20.21
N VAL A 72 17.13 6.04 -18.92
CA VAL A 72 16.35 6.55 -17.77
C VAL A 72 16.93 7.85 -17.20
N TYR A 73 18.25 7.96 -17.11
CA TYR A 73 18.94 9.11 -16.49
C TYR A 73 19.64 10.01 -17.51
N GLY A 74 19.84 9.54 -18.74
CA GLY A 74 20.54 10.27 -19.79
C GLY A 74 22.02 9.90 -19.93
N PRO A 75 22.65 10.30 -21.05
CA PRO A 75 24.03 9.93 -21.36
C PRO A 75 25.06 10.54 -20.40
N GLU A 76 24.78 11.72 -19.82
CA GLU A 76 25.70 12.38 -18.88
C GLU A 76 25.89 11.56 -17.59
N VAL A 77 24.79 11.05 -17.03
CA VAL A 77 24.81 10.20 -15.83
C VAL A 77 25.48 8.85 -16.12
N SER A 78 25.18 8.23 -17.27
CA SER A 78 25.83 6.97 -17.69
C SER A 78 27.35 7.12 -17.85
N LEU A 79 27.80 8.21 -18.48
CA LEU A 79 29.22 8.52 -18.65
C LEU A 79 29.91 8.78 -17.30
N ALA A 80 29.27 9.56 -16.42
CA ALA A 80 29.80 9.85 -15.08
C ALA A 80 30.05 8.56 -14.27
N LEU A 81 29.15 7.58 -14.36
CA LEU A 81 29.32 6.27 -13.71
C LEU A 81 30.46 5.46 -14.32
N ALA A 82 30.65 5.51 -15.64
CA ALA A 82 31.71 4.77 -16.33
C ALA A 82 33.12 5.35 -16.06
N GLU A 83 33.24 6.66 -15.89
CA GLU A 83 34.51 7.37 -15.74
C GLU A 83 35.05 7.45 -14.29
N THR A 84 34.55 6.62 -13.37
CA THR A 84 34.92 6.50 -11.93
C THR A 84 34.04 7.26 -10.93
N GLY A 85 32.87 7.79 -11.34
CA GLY A 85 31.78 8.19 -10.46
C GLY A 85 32.14 9.19 -9.36
N GLY A 86 32.45 10.42 -9.75
CA GLY A 86 32.52 11.52 -8.79
C GLY A 86 31.20 11.64 -8.02
N GLU A 87 31.30 11.91 -6.71
CA GLU A 87 30.13 12.21 -5.87
C GLU A 87 29.62 13.63 -6.19
N GLU A 88 29.11 13.80 -7.40
CA GLU A 88 28.67 15.07 -7.95
C GLU A 88 27.20 15.01 -8.36
N GLU A 89 26.66 16.19 -8.65
CA GLU A 89 25.32 16.39 -9.17
C GLU A 89 25.34 16.45 -10.69
N TYR A 90 24.42 15.72 -11.30
CA TYR A 90 24.29 15.64 -12.74
C TYR A 90 22.85 15.93 -13.15
N PRO A 91 22.61 16.65 -14.25
CA PRO A 91 21.27 16.76 -14.81
C PRO A 91 20.82 15.38 -15.30
N ALA A 92 19.65 14.93 -14.87
CA ALA A 92 19.02 13.72 -15.34
C ALA A 92 17.96 14.07 -16.40
N GLU A 93 18.28 13.74 -17.65
CA GLU A 93 17.40 13.89 -18.79
C GLU A 93 17.26 12.55 -19.49
N PRO A 94 16.15 11.81 -19.28
CA PRO A 94 15.96 10.49 -19.88
C PRO A 94 16.10 10.56 -21.40
N ALA A 95 16.98 9.74 -21.98
CA ALA A 95 17.08 9.63 -23.43
C ALA A 95 15.83 8.99 -24.04
N LEU A 96 15.15 8.12 -23.28
CA LEU A 96 13.88 7.48 -23.63
C LEU A 96 12.79 7.84 -22.60
N PRO A 97 12.19 9.05 -22.68
CA PRO A 97 11.21 9.50 -21.68
C PRO A 97 9.95 8.62 -21.61
N ASP A 98 9.51 8.03 -22.72
CA ASP A 98 8.37 7.10 -22.74
C ASP A 98 8.69 5.79 -22.02
N LEU A 99 9.95 5.32 -22.03
CA LEU A 99 10.36 4.16 -21.25
C LEU A 99 10.38 4.50 -19.76
N ALA A 100 10.91 5.65 -19.36
CA ALA A 100 10.91 6.10 -17.97
C ALA A 100 9.48 6.25 -17.41
N ALA A 101 8.54 6.77 -18.21
CA ALA A 101 7.14 6.86 -17.83
C ALA A 101 6.49 5.48 -17.63
N ARG A 102 6.80 4.50 -18.50
CA ARG A 102 6.31 3.13 -18.37
C ARG A 102 6.93 2.38 -17.19
N ALA A 103 8.21 2.59 -16.91
CA ALA A 103 8.88 2.06 -15.73
C ALA A 103 8.21 2.54 -14.43
N TRP A 104 7.89 3.84 -14.35
CA TRP A 104 7.10 4.39 -13.24
C TRP A 104 5.73 3.72 -13.15
N ARG A 105 5.02 3.57 -14.28
CA ARG A 105 3.68 2.96 -14.33
C ARG A 105 3.71 1.49 -13.91
N LEU A 106 4.76 0.76 -14.28
CA LEU A 106 4.99 -0.61 -13.84
C LEU A 106 5.24 -0.68 -12.32
N GLY A 107 6.11 0.18 -11.79
CA GLY A 107 6.34 0.31 -10.35
C GLY A 107 5.05 0.67 -9.60
N TYR A 108 4.21 1.54 -10.17
CA TYR A 108 2.92 1.92 -9.60
C TYR A 108 1.92 0.76 -9.63
N ALA A 109 1.84 0.01 -10.72
CA ALA A 109 0.97 -1.15 -10.83
C ALA A 109 1.36 -2.25 -9.82
N ARG A 110 2.66 -2.51 -9.63
CA ARG A 110 3.18 -3.43 -8.60
C ARG A 110 2.88 -2.93 -7.19
N TRP A 111 3.04 -1.63 -6.96
CA TRP A 111 2.64 -1.01 -5.70
C TRP A 111 1.13 -1.17 -5.45
N ALA A 112 0.28 -0.89 -6.44
CA ALA A 112 -1.16 -0.99 -6.32
C ALA A 112 -1.62 -2.42 -6.05
N ALA A 113 -0.99 -3.41 -6.70
CA ALA A 113 -1.27 -4.83 -6.46
C ALA A 113 -1.02 -5.22 -5.00
N ARG A 114 -0.13 -4.51 -4.30
CA ARG A 114 0.22 -4.79 -2.92
C ARG A 114 -0.44 -3.84 -1.91
N TRP A 115 -0.59 -2.57 -2.21
CA TRP A 115 -0.88 -1.53 -1.21
C TRP A 115 -2.11 -0.69 -1.55
N TRP A 116 -2.91 -1.11 -2.55
CA TRP A 116 -4.14 -0.41 -2.88
C TRP A 116 -5.06 -0.31 -1.65
N PRO A 117 -5.45 0.91 -1.24
CA PRO A 117 -6.17 1.13 0.01
C PRO A 117 -7.68 0.95 -0.18
N ALA A 118 -8.09 -0.24 -0.62
CA ALA A 118 -9.51 -0.57 -0.79
C ALA A 118 -10.28 -0.35 0.52
N SER A 119 -11.37 0.39 0.45
CA SER A 119 -12.09 0.87 1.62
C SER A 119 -13.57 1.03 1.29
N ILE A 120 -14.42 0.22 1.92
CA ILE A 120 -15.88 0.36 1.90
C ILE A 120 -16.25 1.68 2.56
N LEU A 121 -15.60 2.01 3.68
CA LEU A 121 -15.92 3.19 4.49
C LEU A 121 -15.59 4.51 3.79
N ASP A 122 -14.52 4.52 2.99
CA ASP A 122 -14.07 5.72 2.27
C ASP A 122 -14.50 5.69 0.79
N GLY A 123 -15.24 4.67 0.34
CA GLY A 123 -15.72 4.54 -1.04
C GLY A 123 -14.62 4.25 -2.07
N ILE A 124 -13.51 3.66 -1.66
CA ILE A 124 -12.40 3.28 -2.53
C ILE A 124 -12.63 1.84 -3.00
N ALA A 125 -13.05 1.67 -4.25
CA ALA A 125 -13.31 0.36 -4.83
C ALA A 125 -12.02 -0.50 -4.89
N PRO A 126 -12.13 -1.84 -4.72
CA PRO A 126 -11.00 -2.74 -4.96
C PRO A 126 -10.64 -2.76 -6.45
N LEU A 127 -9.36 -2.99 -6.75
CA LEU A 127 -8.89 -3.20 -8.12
C LEU A 127 -9.16 -4.64 -8.57
N ASP A 128 -9.47 -4.81 -9.85
CA ASP A 128 -9.52 -6.14 -10.47
C ASP A 128 -8.10 -6.71 -10.59
N GLU A 129 -7.83 -7.74 -9.79
CA GLU A 129 -6.53 -8.43 -9.75
C GLU A 129 -6.16 -9.03 -11.11
N GLY A 130 -7.14 -9.45 -11.91
CA GLY A 130 -6.93 -10.01 -13.24
C GLY A 130 -6.45 -8.95 -14.21
N LEU A 131 -7.18 -7.84 -14.31
CA LEU A 131 -6.80 -6.69 -15.14
C LEU A 131 -5.45 -6.11 -14.71
N LEU A 132 -5.21 -6.01 -13.40
CA LEU A 132 -3.96 -5.48 -12.88
C LEU A 132 -2.78 -6.39 -13.21
N ALA A 133 -2.93 -7.71 -13.08
CA ALA A 133 -1.89 -8.67 -13.46
C ALA A 133 -1.60 -8.67 -14.96
N ASP A 134 -2.64 -8.61 -15.80
CA ASP A 134 -2.50 -8.55 -17.24
C ASP A 134 -1.78 -7.24 -17.67
N GLU A 135 -2.08 -6.11 -17.02
CA GLU A 135 -1.39 -4.84 -17.27
C GLU A 135 0.06 -4.82 -16.75
N ILE A 136 0.35 -5.40 -15.58
CA ILE A 136 1.74 -5.59 -15.10
C ILE A 136 2.55 -6.40 -16.11
N THR A 137 1.96 -7.45 -16.68
CA THR A 137 2.61 -8.29 -17.70
C THR A 137 2.95 -7.48 -18.94
N ALA A 138 1.97 -6.76 -19.50
CA ALA A 138 2.17 -5.92 -20.67
C ALA A 138 3.22 -4.81 -20.43
N LEU A 139 3.15 -4.13 -19.29
CA LEU A 139 4.13 -3.09 -18.92
C LEU A 139 5.54 -3.67 -18.72
N SER A 140 5.66 -4.91 -18.22
CA SER A 140 6.95 -5.59 -18.08
C SER A 140 7.56 -5.88 -19.46
N GLU A 141 6.77 -6.37 -20.43
CA GLU A 141 7.21 -6.58 -21.81
C GLU A 141 7.62 -5.26 -22.50
N GLU A 142 6.89 -4.18 -22.26
CA GLU A 142 7.24 -2.85 -22.78
C GLU A 142 8.50 -2.25 -22.14
N CYS A 143 8.87 -2.73 -20.96
CA CYS A 143 10.05 -2.33 -20.20
C CYS A 143 11.22 -3.34 -20.29
N ASP A 144 11.20 -4.30 -21.22
CA ASP A 144 12.22 -5.36 -21.39
C ASP A 144 13.68 -4.85 -21.45
N LEU A 145 13.91 -3.59 -21.84
CA LEU A 145 15.25 -2.98 -21.80
C LEU A 145 15.80 -2.81 -20.37
N ILE A 146 14.94 -2.60 -19.37
CA ILE A 146 15.34 -2.30 -17.99
C ILE A 146 15.05 -3.45 -17.02
N VAL A 147 13.95 -4.19 -17.20
CA VAL A 147 13.52 -5.21 -16.23
C VAL A 147 14.33 -6.50 -16.44
N ASP A 148 14.79 -7.12 -15.36
CA ASP A 148 15.41 -8.44 -15.46
C ASP A 148 14.33 -9.52 -15.65
N GLY A 149 14.59 -10.52 -16.49
CA GLY A 149 13.65 -11.59 -16.84
C GLY A 149 13.19 -12.44 -15.66
N ALA A 150 13.78 -12.30 -14.46
CA ALA A 150 13.29 -12.91 -13.22
C ALA A 150 11.88 -12.45 -12.81
N ASP A 151 11.43 -11.30 -13.31
CA ASP A 151 10.09 -10.77 -13.10
C ASP A 151 9.02 -11.34 -14.05
N THR A 152 9.39 -12.26 -14.96
CA THR A 152 8.46 -12.98 -15.84
C THR A 152 7.68 -14.11 -15.12
N VAL A 153 7.89 -14.31 -13.81
CA VAL A 153 7.20 -15.36 -13.06
C VAL A 153 5.74 -15.00 -12.85
N THR A 154 4.90 -15.51 -13.75
CA THR A 154 3.46 -15.56 -13.58
C THR A 154 3.13 -16.42 -12.36
N GLU A 155 2.78 -15.82 -11.23
CA GLU A 155 2.17 -16.57 -10.13
C GLU A 155 0.87 -17.22 -10.64
N GLN A 156 0.78 -18.54 -10.47
CA GLN A 156 -0.32 -19.34 -11.02
C GLN A 156 -1.65 -18.97 -10.33
N ARG A 157 -2.54 -18.37 -11.14
CA ARG A 157 -3.86 -17.85 -10.78
C ARG A 157 -4.89 -18.96 -10.52
N THR A 158 -5.72 -18.76 -9.51
CA THR A 158 -7.09 -19.29 -9.44
C THR A 158 -8.03 -18.16 -9.82
N ALA A 159 -8.98 -18.38 -10.74
CA ALA A 159 -9.88 -17.34 -11.20
C ALA A 159 -10.83 -16.88 -10.09
N THR A 160 -10.77 -15.60 -9.74
CA THR A 160 -11.72 -14.93 -8.83
C THR A 160 -12.95 -14.50 -9.64
N PRO A 161 -14.19 -14.73 -9.15
CA PRO A 161 -15.39 -14.27 -9.84
C PRO A 161 -15.44 -12.73 -9.88
N ALA A 162 -16.19 -12.20 -10.85
CA ALA A 162 -16.34 -10.76 -11.10
C ALA A 162 -16.73 -9.98 -9.83
N LEU A 163 -16.07 -8.83 -9.64
CA LEU A 163 -16.16 -7.96 -8.47
C LEU A 163 -17.57 -7.37 -8.30
N GLY A 164 -18.09 -7.39 -7.07
CA GLY A 164 -19.21 -6.51 -6.66
C GLY A 164 -18.71 -5.08 -6.42
N ARG A 165 -19.57 -4.08 -6.58
CA ARG A 165 -19.18 -2.66 -6.59
C ARG A 165 -19.25 -2.01 -5.21
N ALA A 166 -18.64 -0.83 -5.07
CA ALA A 166 -18.63 -0.02 -3.83
C ALA A 166 -20.02 0.17 -3.20
N GLU A 167 -21.06 0.28 -4.03
CA GLU A 167 -22.46 0.44 -3.63
C GLU A 167 -23.16 -0.85 -3.17
N ASP A 168 -22.69 -2.03 -3.61
CA ASP A 168 -23.12 -3.33 -3.07
C ASP A 168 -22.65 -3.52 -1.62
N TYR A 169 -21.56 -2.84 -1.25
CA TYR A 169 -20.98 -2.85 0.10
C TYR A 169 -21.57 -1.78 1.03
N ALA A 170 -22.28 -0.77 0.51
CA ALA A 170 -22.93 0.26 1.32
C ALA A 170 -24.02 -0.33 2.24
N LEU A 171 -24.51 -1.54 1.95
CA LEU A 171 -25.47 -2.27 2.80
C LEU A 171 -24.81 -2.95 4.01
N ALA A 172 -23.48 -3.13 4.02
CA ALA A 172 -22.72 -3.86 5.05
C ALA A 172 -22.30 -3.01 6.25
N ALA A 173 -22.41 -1.67 6.15
CA ALA A 173 -22.21 -0.74 7.26
C ALA A 173 -23.42 -0.78 8.23
N GLY A 174 -23.68 -1.95 8.79
CA GLY A 174 -24.71 -2.16 9.81
C GLY A 174 -24.49 -1.24 11.02
N PRO A 175 -25.56 -0.97 11.79
CA PRO A 175 -25.47 -0.08 12.94
C PRO A 175 -24.39 -0.56 13.91
N ALA A 176 -23.64 0.40 14.46
CA ALA A 176 -22.66 0.21 15.52
C ALA A 176 -23.16 -0.83 16.53
N ALA A 177 -22.32 -1.86 16.78
CA ALA A 177 -22.53 -2.99 17.69
C ALA A 177 -23.83 -2.90 18.49
N THR A 178 -24.88 -3.60 18.04
CA THR A 178 -26.18 -3.64 18.71
C THR A 178 -25.95 -4.15 20.14
N VAL A 179 -25.91 -3.22 21.09
CA VAL A 179 -25.68 -3.53 22.51
C VAL A 179 -26.88 -4.33 23.01
N ALA A 180 -26.64 -5.47 23.65
CA ALA A 180 -27.70 -6.31 24.18
C ALA A 180 -28.58 -5.49 25.17
N PRO A 181 -29.91 -5.72 25.20
CA PRO A 181 -30.78 -5.03 26.16
C PRO A 181 -30.29 -5.23 27.60
N GLY A 182 -29.96 -4.13 28.30
CA GLY A 182 -29.48 -4.16 29.70
C GLY A 182 -27.96 -4.04 29.87
N ALA A 183 -27.19 -3.94 28.79
CA ALA A 183 -25.75 -3.72 28.83
C ALA A 183 -25.40 -2.22 28.92
N LEU A 184 -24.43 -1.87 29.78
CA LEU A 184 -23.95 -0.50 29.98
C LEU A 184 -22.65 -0.27 29.21
N VAL A 185 -22.65 0.68 28.27
CA VAL A 185 -21.41 1.11 27.59
C VAL A 185 -20.63 2.05 28.49
N LEU A 186 -19.41 1.65 28.85
CA LEU A 186 -18.51 2.40 29.72
C LEU A 186 -17.59 3.32 28.92
N ALA A 187 -17.10 2.82 27.78
CA ALA A 187 -16.28 3.57 26.83
C ALA A 187 -16.46 3.00 25.41
N ARG A 188 -16.19 3.81 24.39
CA ARG A 188 -16.16 3.37 22.99
C ARG A 188 -15.25 4.28 22.17
N GLY A 189 -14.75 3.77 21.06
CA GLY A 189 -13.93 4.55 20.14
C GLY A 189 -13.80 3.91 18.77
N THR A 190 -13.17 4.67 17.88
CA THR A 190 -12.78 4.24 16.53
C THR A 190 -11.33 4.58 16.29
N ALA A 191 -10.63 3.76 15.51
CA ALA A 191 -9.25 3.99 15.13
C ALA A 191 -8.95 3.39 13.74
N GLY A 192 -7.85 3.83 13.15
CA GLY A 192 -7.22 3.14 12.04
C GLY A 192 -6.37 1.97 12.51
N TRP A 193 -5.64 1.39 11.59
CA TRP A 193 -4.66 0.36 11.87
C TRP A 193 -3.40 0.59 11.04
N ASP A 194 -2.31 -0.05 11.43
CA ASP A 194 -1.05 0.05 10.72
C ASP A 194 -1.04 -0.90 9.53
N TRP A 195 -1.14 -0.34 8.30
CA TRP A 195 -1.16 -1.10 7.05
C TRP A 195 0.01 -2.09 6.92
N GLN A 196 1.16 -1.83 7.53
CA GLN A 196 2.32 -2.72 7.47
C GLN A 196 2.15 -3.99 8.33
N ARG A 197 1.23 -3.98 9.30
CA ARG A 197 1.07 -5.05 10.30
C ARG A 197 -0.01 -6.06 9.97
N CYS A 198 -0.75 -5.88 8.87
CA CYS A 198 -1.64 -6.91 8.33
C CYS A 198 -1.43 -7.03 6.83
N PRO A 199 -1.63 -8.22 6.24
CA PRO A 199 -1.67 -8.35 4.80
C PRO A 199 -2.75 -7.43 4.20
N PRO A 200 -2.45 -6.74 3.09
CA PRO A 200 -3.43 -6.03 2.29
C PRO A 200 -4.55 -6.97 1.83
N GLY A 201 -5.76 -6.45 1.63
CA GLY A 201 -6.94 -7.24 1.28
C GLY A 201 -7.58 -8.01 2.45
N LEU A 202 -7.04 -7.90 3.67
CA LEU A 202 -7.61 -8.55 4.86
C LEU A 202 -8.58 -7.63 5.63
N LEU A 203 -8.20 -6.38 5.82
CA LEU A 203 -8.92 -5.37 6.58
C LEU A 203 -9.17 -4.13 5.71
N ASP A 204 -10.28 -3.46 5.93
CA ASP A 204 -10.63 -2.20 5.28
C ASP A 204 -9.57 -1.13 5.58
N ALA A 205 -9.13 -0.38 4.56
CA ALA A 205 -8.00 0.54 4.68
C ALA A 205 -8.31 1.84 5.45
N SER A 206 -9.58 2.11 5.80
CA SER A 206 -9.98 3.36 6.45
C SER A 206 -9.35 3.58 7.82
N GLU A 207 -9.13 4.85 8.20
CA GLU A 207 -8.77 5.25 9.57
C GLU A 207 -9.93 5.08 10.56
N ARG A 208 -11.06 4.56 10.09
CA ARG A 208 -12.25 4.28 10.89
C ARG A 208 -12.62 2.80 10.89
N ALA A 209 -11.78 1.95 10.28
CA ALA A 209 -12.05 0.52 10.13
C ALA A 209 -12.13 -0.22 11.47
N VAL A 210 -11.40 0.22 12.49
CA VAL A 210 -11.44 -0.38 13.83
C VAL A 210 -12.44 0.36 14.70
N SER A 211 -13.36 -0.39 15.31
CA SER A 211 -14.27 0.09 16.34
C SER A 211 -14.16 -0.78 17.59
N TRP A 212 -14.30 -0.17 18.75
CA TRP A 212 -14.26 -0.90 20.02
C TRP A 212 -15.21 -0.30 21.03
N ALA A 213 -15.65 -1.14 21.97
CA ALA A 213 -16.48 -0.74 23.09
C ALA A 213 -16.11 -1.53 24.35
N VAL A 214 -16.04 -0.83 25.48
CA VAL A 214 -15.99 -1.42 26.82
C VAL A 214 -17.41 -1.45 27.33
N VAL A 215 -17.93 -2.63 27.60
CA VAL A 215 -19.33 -2.84 27.98
C VAL A 215 -19.40 -3.63 29.28
N ARG A 216 -20.34 -3.29 30.16
CA ARG A 216 -20.67 -4.07 31.34
C ARG A 216 -21.99 -4.80 31.14
N GLU A 217 -21.93 -6.12 31.22
CA GLU A 217 -23.07 -7.02 31.00
C GLU A 217 -23.12 -8.06 32.11
N ALA A 218 -24.29 -8.26 32.73
CA ALA A 218 -24.49 -9.23 33.81
C ALA A 218 -23.41 -9.15 34.93
N GLY A 219 -22.90 -7.95 35.23
CA GLY A 219 -21.88 -7.71 36.24
C GLY A 219 -20.42 -7.93 35.79
N SER A 220 -20.19 -8.32 34.54
CA SER A 220 -18.85 -8.51 33.95
C SER A 220 -18.52 -7.35 33.00
N THR A 221 -17.29 -6.83 33.05
CA THR A 221 -16.80 -5.87 32.06
C THR A 221 -16.06 -6.61 30.94
N ILE A 222 -16.46 -6.37 29.69
CA ILE A 222 -15.90 -6.95 28.47
C ILE A 222 -15.43 -5.85 27.52
N VAL A 223 -14.47 -6.18 26.66
CA VAL A 223 -14.09 -5.35 25.50
C VAL A 223 -14.52 -6.08 24.25
N ARG A 224 -15.30 -5.41 23.42
CA ARG A 224 -15.65 -5.85 22.06
C ARG A 224 -14.83 -5.05 21.07
N VAL A 225 -14.20 -5.75 20.13
CA VAL A 225 -13.49 -5.17 19.01
C VAL A 225 -14.15 -5.64 17.72
N SER A 226 -14.37 -4.73 16.80
CA SER A 226 -14.88 -5.02 15.46
C SER A 226 -14.06 -4.25 14.44
N VAL A 227 -13.57 -4.96 13.43
CA VAL A 227 -12.79 -4.39 12.32
C VAL A 227 -13.51 -4.69 11.02
N VAL A 228 -13.68 -3.70 10.16
CA VAL A 228 -14.28 -3.91 8.84
C VAL A 228 -13.31 -4.75 7.98
N ALA A 229 -13.82 -5.81 7.37
CA ALA A 229 -13.04 -6.62 6.43
C ALA A 229 -12.83 -5.83 5.13
N ALA A 230 -11.69 -6.04 4.45
CA ALA A 230 -11.49 -5.40 3.16
C ALA A 230 -12.57 -5.84 2.15
N PRO A 231 -12.91 -5.01 1.15
CA PRO A 231 -13.71 -5.46 0.02
C PRO A 231 -13.12 -6.75 -0.56
N LEU A 232 -13.98 -7.74 -0.82
CA LEU A 232 -13.60 -9.04 -1.40
C LEU A 232 -12.60 -9.86 -0.58
N SER A 233 -12.40 -9.50 0.69
CA SER A 233 -11.50 -10.23 1.58
C SER A 233 -11.87 -11.72 1.63
N PRO A 234 -10.89 -12.64 1.51
CA PRO A 234 -11.15 -14.08 1.47
C PRO A 234 -11.99 -14.54 2.66
N ALA A 235 -12.99 -15.38 2.39
CA ALA A 235 -13.83 -15.93 3.45
C ALA A 235 -13.10 -16.99 4.30
N ASP A 236 -12.21 -17.77 3.66
CA ASP A 236 -11.46 -18.86 4.30
C ASP A 236 -9.99 -18.47 4.50
N VAL A 237 -9.74 -17.63 5.51
CA VAL A 237 -8.39 -17.24 5.90
C VAL A 237 -7.86 -18.25 6.92
N PRO A 238 -6.66 -18.83 6.73
CA PRO A 238 -6.04 -19.71 7.72
C PRO A 238 -5.93 -19.07 9.10
N ALA A 239 -6.20 -19.82 10.17
CA ALA A 239 -6.25 -19.30 11.55
C ALA A 239 -4.97 -18.57 12.02
N HIS A 240 -3.80 -18.94 11.47
CA HIS A 240 -2.53 -18.27 11.80
C HIS A 240 -2.36 -16.90 11.12
N LEU A 241 -3.19 -16.58 10.12
CA LEU A 241 -3.29 -15.29 9.46
C LEU A 241 -4.48 -14.45 9.95
N HIS A 242 -5.21 -14.94 10.96
CA HIS A 242 -6.30 -14.16 11.54
C HIS A 242 -5.72 -12.92 12.24
N PRO A 243 -6.29 -11.72 11.96
CA PRO A 243 -5.95 -10.51 12.69
C PRO A 243 -6.16 -10.72 14.20
N ARG A 244 -5.37 -10.03 15.00
CA ARG A 244 -5.46 -10.01 16.46
C ARG A 244 -5.70 -8.59 16.93
N ALA A 245 -6.48 -8.45 17.99
CA ALA A 245 -6.67 -7.20 18.69
C ALA A 245 -5.83 -7.20 19.97
N GLY A 246 -4.81 -6.35 20.01
CA GLY A 246 -4.08 -6.05 21.23
C GLY A 246 -4.71 -4.88 21.95
N ILE A 247 -5.18 -5.11 23.17
CA ILE A 247 -5.92 -4.15 24.00
C ILE A 247 -5.03 -3.79 25.19
N ARG A 248 -4.70 -2.52 25.34
CA ARG A 248 -3.81 -2.04 26.41
C ARG A 248 -4.51 -0.99 27.27
N THR A 249 -4.28 -1.07 28.57
CA THR A 249 -4.57 -0.02 29.55
C THR A 249 -3.26 0.50 30.14
N ALA A 250 -3.35 1.41 31.10
CA ALA A 250 -2.17 1.88 31.83
C ALA A 250 -1.49 0.78 32.67
N THR A 251 -2.21 -0.30 33.01
CA THR A 251 -1.76 -1.27 34.02
C THR A 251 -1.83 -2.72 33.56
N ASP A 252 -2.52 -3.00 32.45
CA ASP A 252 -2.80 -4.37 32.00
C ASP A 252 -2.97 -4.43 30.48
N ALA A 253 -2.90 -5.64 29.92
CA ALA A 253 -3.07 -5.87 28.50
C ALA A 253 -3.73 -7.22 28.22
N ALA A 254 -4.54 -7.26 27.17
CA ALA A 254 -5.15 -8.47 26.65
C ALA A 254 -4.87 -8.57 25.14
N ASP A 255 -4.81 -9.78 24.63
CA ASP A 255 -4.56 -10.04 23.22
C ASP A 255 -5.43 -11.21 22.75
N VAL A 256 -6.29 -10.95 21.76
CA VAL A 256 -7.36 -11.86 21.36
C VAL A 256 -7.43 -11.99 19.83
N PRO A 257 -7.56 -13.21 19.26
CA PRO A 257 -7.77 -13.37 17.83
C PRO A 257 -9.13 -12.81 17.42
N LEU A 258 -9.18 -12.13 16.28
CA LEU A 258 -10.40 -11.71 15.63
C LEU A 258 -10.89 -12.84 14.71
N LEU A 259 -12.18 -13.12 14.76
CA LEU A 259 -12.83 -14.13 13.93
C LEU A 259 -13.70 -13.44 12.87
N ARG A 260 -13.76 -14.03 11.68
CA ARG A 260 -14.55 -13.50 10.57
C ARG A 260 -16.04 -13.79 10.79
N GLU A 261 -16.87 -12.75 10.74
CA GLU A 261 -18.32 -12.79 10.84
C GLU A 261 -18.94 -11.87 9.78
N GLY A 262 -19.29 -12.43 8.61
CA GLY A 262 -19.76 -11.63 7.47
C GLY A 262 -18.69 -10.66 7.00
N ASP A 263 -18.98 -9.37 7.00
CA ASP A 263 -18.07 -8.31 6.56
C ASP A 263 -17.22 -7.71 7.69
N LEU A 264 -17.26 -8.32 8.88
CA LEU A 264 -16.48 -7.86 10.04
C LEU A 264 -15.58 -8.95 10.59
N TRP A 265 -14.45 -8.53 11.14
CA TRP A 265 -13.60 -9.29 12.04
C TRP A 265 -13.95 -8.91 13.48
N ARG A 266 -14.36 -9.86 14.32
CA ARG A 266 -14.84 -9.58 15.68
C ARG A 266 -14.08 -10.37 16.75
N ALA A 267 -13.93 -9.75 17.90
CA ALA A 267 -13.42 -10.38 19.10
C ALA A 267 -14.14 -9.82 20.32
N GLU A 268 -14.34 -10.70 21.31
CA GLU A 268 -14.79 -10.34 22.65
C GLU A 268 -13.85 -10.95 23.67
N THR A 269 -13.46 -10.17 24.67
CA THR A 269 -12.61 -10.64 25.77
C THR A 269 -13.00 -9.95 27.07
N ALA A 270 -12.67 -10.59 28.21
CA ALA A 270 -12.72 -9.93 29.50
C ALA A 270 -11.87 -8.65 29.46
N ALA A 271 -12.39 -7.57 30.03
CA ALA A 271 -11.70 -6.29 29.97
C ALA A 271 -10.45 -6.29 30.87
N PRO A 272 -9.28 -5.89 30.35
CA PRO A 272 -8.08 -5.73 31.17
C PRO A 272 -8.33 -4.69 32.28
N ALA A 273 -7.61 -4.83 33.39
CA ALA A 273 -7.78 -3.94 34.53
C ALA A 273 -7.59 -2.47 34.11
N GLY A 274 -8.54 -1.61 34.51
CA GLY A 274 -8.51 -0.17 34.19
C GLY A 274 -9.17 0.22 32.85
N ALA A 275 -9.73 -0.71 32.09
CA ALA A 275 -10.38 -0.42 30.80
C ALA A 275 -11.54 0.60 30.89
N GLU A 276 -12.17 0.73 32.06
CA GLU A 276 -13.22 1.70 32.37
C GLU A 276 -12.74 3.15 32.16
N ALA A 277 -11.43 3.41 32.33
CA ALA A 277 -10.81 4.73 32.17
C ALA A 277 -10.35 4.99 30.71
N GLY A 278 -10.43 3.99 29.84
CA GLY A 278 -9.97 4.04 28.46
C GLY A 278 -9.08 2.85 28.09
N VAL A 279 -9.08 2.52 26.80
CA VAL A 279 -8.24 1.48 26.21
C VAL A 279 -7.59 1.99 24.94
N THR A 280 -6.40 1.47 24.63
CA THR A 280 -5.80 1.57 23.30
C THR A 280 -5.94 0.21 22.62
N VAL A 281 -6.53 0.20 21.44
CA VAL A 281 -6.68 -1.01 20.61
C VAL A 281 -5.78 -0.88 19.39
N HIS A 282 -4.95 -1.88 19.15
CA HIS A 282 -4.19 -2.02 17.92
C HIS A 282 -4.50 -3.36 17.26
N VAL A 283 -4.49 -3.38 15.93
CA VAL A 283 -4.80 -4.56 15.13
C VAL A 283 -3.55 -4.96 14.34
N TYR A 284 -3.25 -6.26 14.31
CA TYR A 284 -2.09 -6.82 13.62
C TYR A 284 -2.29 -8.29 13.29
N VAL A 285 -1.53 -8.82 12.34
CA VAL A 285 -1.36 -10.24 12.11
C VAL A 285 0.01 -10.66 12.68
N PRO A 286 0.10 -11.73 13.47
CA PRO A 286 1.38 -12.21 13.99
C PRO A 286 2.42 -12.44 12.88
N ALA A 287 3.67 -12.03 13.15
CA ALA A 287 4.79 -12.14 12.22
C ALA A 287 4.67 -11.33 10.91
N VAL A 288 3.72 -10.40 10.81
CA VAL A 288 3.59 -9.47 9.70
C VAL A 288 4.00 -8.06 10.14
N GLY A 289 4.85 -7.42 9.33
CA GLY A 289 5.36 -6.08 9.59
C GLY A 289 6.41 -6.02 10.71
N VAL A 290 6.98 -4.84 10.89
CA VAL A 290 7.86 -4.54 12.01
C VAL A 290 7.07 -3.88 13.14
N ASP A 291 7.47 -4.09 14.39
CA ASP A 291 6.78 -3.52 15.56
C ASP A 291 7.14 -2.03 15.81
N GLU A 292 7.95 -1.45 14.91
CA GLU A 292 8.44 -0.08 15.03
C GLU A 292 7.52 0.92 14.34
N GLN A 293 6.95 1.81 15.14
CA GLN A 293 6.01 2.82 14.67
C GLN A 293 6.73 3.88 13.82
N GLU A 294 6.27 4.09 12.58
CA GLU A 294 6.74 5.18 11.72
C GLU A 294 6.41 6.55 12.33
N PRO A 295 7.13 7.62 11.95
CA PRO A 295 6.70 8.98 12.22
C PRO A 295 5.45 9.32 11.40
N ASP A 296 4.40 9.77 12.10
CA ASP A 296 3.10 10.20 11.56
C ASP A 296 2.46 9.27 10.49
N PRO A 297 2.29 7.97 10.79
CA PRO A 297 1.83 6.98 9.82
C PRO A 297 0.38 7.23 9.39
N ALA A 298 -0.42 7.84 10.27
CA ALA A 298 -1.81 8.18 9.97
C ALA A 298 -1.92 9.25 8.88
N THR A 299 -1.07 10.29 8.94
CA THR A 299 -1.04 11.33 7.90
C THR A 299 -0.56 10.75 6.57
N ARG A 300 0.46 9.88 6.57
CA ARG A 300 0.92 9.21 5.33
C ARG A 300 -0.19 8.40 4.68
N ARG A 301 -0.88 7.54 5.44
CA ARG A 301 -2.01 6.75 4.93
C ARG A 301 -3.16 7.62 4.43
N ALA A 302 -3.46 8.74 5.11
CA ALA A 302 -4.43 9.71 4.64
C ALA A 302 -4.08 10.30 3.28
N ARG A 303 -2.82 10.73 3.10
CA ARG A 303 -2.36 11.24 1.80
C ARG A 303 -2.45 10.19 0.68
N ILE A 304 -2.18 8.92 0.98
CA ILE A 304 -2.32 7.83 0.00
C ILE A 304 -3.78 7.65 -0.39
N ARG A 305 -4.71 7.59 0.58
CA ARG A 305 -6.15 7.49 0.28
C ARG A 305 -6.65 8.68 -0.51
N ASP A 306 -6.27 9.90 -0.13
CA ASP A 306 -6.66 11.12 -0.84
C ASP A 306 -6.15 11.10 -2.29
N LEU A 307 -4.90 10.66 -2.51
CA LEU A 307 -4.32 10.51 -3.85
C LEU A 307 -5.11 9.50 -4.69
N VAL A 308 -5.40 8.32 -4.14
CA VAL A 308 -6.13 7.26 -4.84
C VAL A 308 -7.57 7.70 -5.17
N THR A 309 -8.28 8.29 -4.22
CA THR A 309 -9.62 8.84 -4.44
C THR A 309 -9.60 9.91 -5.53
N ALA A 310 -8.63 10.83 -5.50
CA ALA A 310 -8.47 11.85 -6.55
C ALA A 310 -8.09 11.27 -7.92
N ARG A 311 -7.45 10.08 -7.98
CA ARG A 311 -7.18 9.37 -9.24
C ARG A 311 -8.46 8.74 -9.78
N LEU A 312 -9.20 8.00 -8.97
CA LEU A 312 -10.46 7.37 -9.39
C LEU A 312 -11.49 8.40 -9.89
N HIS A 313 -11.59 9.57 -9.24
CA HIS A 313 -12.48 10.64 -9.70
C HIS A 313 -12.09 11.29 -11.03
N ARG A 314 -10.85 11.11 -11.49
CA ARG A 314 -10.34 11.68 -12.75
C ARG A 314 -10.46 10.74 -13.94
N ALA A 315 -11.12 9.59 -13.81
CA ALA A 315 -11.22 8.60 -14.90
C ALA A 315 -11.85 9.15 -16.20
N ASP A 316 -12.65 10.21 -16.10
CA ASP A 316 -13.24 10.89 -17.26
C ASP A 316 -12.32 11.95 -17.90
N ASP A 317 -11.26 12.39 -17.20
CA ASP A 317 -10.32 13.40 -17.65
C ASP A 317 -9.01 12.75 -18.11
N ALA A 318 -8.90 12.50 -19.42
CA ALA A 318 -7.67 11.97 -20.02
C ALA A 318 -6.50 12.95 -19.80
N SER A 319 -5.62 12.64 -18.86
CA SER A 319 -4.35 13.35 -18.72
C SER A 319 -3.48 13.08 -19.96
N GLY A 320 -2.96 14.14 -20.58
CA GLY A 320 -1.94 14.02 -21.64
C GLY A 320 -0.57 13.58 -21.12
N ASN A 321 -0.41 13.40 -19.79
CA ASN A 321 0.82 12.90 -19.18
C ASN A 321 0.75 11.37 -19.04
N PRO A 322 1.64 10.60 -19.69
CA PRO A 322 1.63 9.14 -19.62
C PRO A 322 1.83 8.58 -18.21
N VAL A 323 2.51 9.32 -17.32
CA VAL A 323 2.66 8.98 -15.89
C VAL A 323 1.34 9.12 -15.12
N ASP A 324 0.51 10.09 -15.50
CA ASP A 324 -0.78 10.35 -14.82
C ASP A 324 -1.94 9.52 -15.40
N SER A 325 -1.68 8.69 -16.41
CA SER A 325 -2.69 7.81 -16.98
C SER A 325 -3.13 6.77 -15.95
N LEU A 326 -4.44 6.50 -15.90
CA LEU A 326 -4.98 5.46 -15.04
C LEU A 326 -4.62 4.07 -15.57
N LEU A 327 -4.42 3.14 -14.65
CA LEU A 327 -4.38 1.70 -14.93
C LEU A 327 -5.75 1.23 -15.43
N LEU A 328 -5.81 0.16 -16.22
CA LEU A 328 -7.04 -0.47 -16.67
C LEU A 328 -7.92 -0.90 -15.48
N ALA A 329 -7.29 -1.42 -14.42
CA ALA A 329 -7.99 -1.77 -13.19
C ALA A 329 -8.55 -0.53 -12.46
N GLU A 330 -7.87 0.62 -12.51
CA GLU A 330 -8.38 1.88 -11.95
C GLU A 330 -9.57 2.41 -12.77
N ILE A 331 -9.50 2.33 -14.10
CA ILE A 331 -10.62 2.69 -14.99
C ILE A 331 -11.84 1.82 -14.71
N ALA A 332 -11.64 0.50 -14.59
CA ALA A 332 -12.72 -0.43 -14.24
C ALA A 332 -13.32 -0.13 -12.85
N ALA A 333 -12.48 0.24 -11.87
CA ALA A 333 -12.91 0.62 -10.54
C ALA A 333 -13.65 1.97 -10.49
N ALA A 334 -13.38 2.87 -11.44
CA ALA A 334 -13.96 4.21 -11.52
C ALA A 334 -15.20 4.32 -12.42
N ALA A 335 -15.43 3.35 -13.32
CA ALA A 335 -16.51 3.42 -14.30
C ALA A 335 -17.89 3.54 -13.63
N PRO A 336 -18.69 4.57 -13.97
CA PRO A 336 -20.08 4.66 -13.53
C PRO A 336 -20.90 3.56 -14.23
N ASP A 337 -21.96 3.12 -13.57
CA ASP A 337 -22.83 2.06 -14.10
C ASP A 337 -23.40 2.46 -15.47
N SER A 338 -22.99 1.77 -16.53
CA SER A 338 -23.64 1.85 -17.83
C SER A 338 -24.67 0.74 -17.93
N ASP A 339 -25.67 0.77 -17.06
CA ASP A 339 -26.90 -0.02 -17.21
C ASP A 339 -28.11 0.76 -16.65
N PHE A 340 -28.73 1.54 -17.54
CA PHE A 340 -30.16 1.83 -17.58
C PHE A 340 -30.65 1.75 -19.03
#